data_AF-A0A944MD19-F1
#
_entry.id   AF-A0A944MD19-F1
#
_cell.length_a   1.000
_cell.length_b   1.000
_cell.length_c   1.000
_cell.angle_alpha   90.00
_cell.angle_beta   90.00
_cell.angle_gamma   90.00
#
_symmetry.space_group_name_H-M   'P 1'
#
loop_
_entity.id
_entity.type
_entity.pdbx_description
1 polymer ?
#
loop_
_entity_poly.entity_id
_entity_poly.type
_entity_poly.pdbx_seq_one_letter_code
_entity_poly.pdbx_strand_id
1 'polypeptide(L)'
;MTAGIPIIDLRSHDGEVTGDVSVTFGAGVDPAGGATNIRNHLGFYPVSDETGGVDTNGDGIADVKPGDPDYANKAQTYALPTKLYLSKQPGREQYLGEVRLSGGALYAPFLRYRGKSAPSGLPAGFPFGANDRQKMEDFLKAGSKKPSSLYFVFAAANPKGMKHLVNLGNNQLGFEETPLKGLAERDYDDALFNFNFVAY
;
A
#
# COMPACT_ATOMS: atom_id res chain seq x y z
N MET A 1 -1.16 17.58 14.95
CA MET A 1 -1.05 16.94 13.62
C MET A 1 0.08 15.95 13.67
N THR A 2 -0.17 14.73 13.22
CA THR A 2 0.86 13.69 13.12
C THR A 2 0.75 13.05 11.75
N ALA A 3 1.46 13.62 10.78
CA ALA A 3 1.78 12.90 9.56
C ALA A 3 2.70 11.74 9.97
N GLY A 4 2.12 10.55 10.03
CA GLY A 4 2.80 9.37 10.58
C GLY A 4 2.10 8.09 10.16
N ILE A 5 2.80 6.99 10.35
CA ILE A 5 2.34 5.65 9.97
C ILE A 5 1.81 4.94 11.23
N PRO A 6 0.81 4.04 11.13
CA PRO A 6 0.28 3.41 9.91
C PRO A 6 -0.90 4.12 9.26
N ILE A 7 -1.48 5.12 9.93
CA ILE A 7 -2.53 5.99 9.38
C ILE A 7 -2.05 7.43 9.49
N ILE A 8 -2.00 8.08 8.33
CA ILE A 8 -1.51 9.45 8.19
C ILE A 8 -2.72 10.36 8.40
N ASP A 9 -2.79 10.99 9.58
CA ASP A 9 -3.90 11.86 9.97
C ASP A 9 -3.58 13.33 9.65
N LEU A 10 -4.18 13.78 8.55
CA LEU A 10 -4.10 15.15 8.06
C LEU A 10 -5.43 15.90 8.21
N ARG A 11 -6.40 15.38 8.96
CA ARG A 11 -7.72 16.04 9.12
C ARG A 11 -7.61 17.45 9.69
N SER A 12 -6.61 17.69 10.53
CA SER A 12 -6.33 19.01 11.12
C SER A 12 -5.28 19.83 10.35
N HIS A 13 -4.94 19.43 9.12
CA HIS A 13 -3.97 20.13 8.26
C HIS A 13 -4.71 20.80 7.10
N ASP A 14 -4.38 22.05 6.85
CA ASP A 14 -4.77 22.77 5.64
C ASP A 14 -3.60 22.71 4.66
N GLY A 15 -3.84 22.39 3.40
CA GLY A 15 -2.80 22.34 2.37
C GLY A 15 -2.28 20.94 2.05
N GLU A 16 -1.16 20.83 1.35
CA GLU A 16 -0.56 19.55 0.93
C GLU A 16 0.63 19.20 1.83
N VAL A 17 0.69 17.96 2.30
CA VAL A 17 1.87 17.38 2.95
C VAL A 17 2.61 16.51 1.94
N THR A 18 3.92 16.72 1.82
CA THR A 18 4.78 15.82 1.03
C THR A 18 5.59 14.91 1.93
N GLY A 19 5.96 13.75 1.41
CA GLY A 19 6.82 12.81 2.14
C GLY A 19 7.70 12.01 1.21
N ASP A 20 8.99 11.98 1.52
CA ASP A 20 9.94 11.08 0.86
C ASP A 20 9.73 9.66 1.36
N VAL A 21 9.76 8.71 0.42
CA VAL A 21 9.60 7.29 0.71
C VAL A 21 10.82 6.52 0.21
N SER A 22 11.41 5.71 1.09
CA SER A 22 12.46 4.75 0.74
C SER A 22 12.09 3.33 1.22
N VAL A 23 12.77 2.33 0.66
CA VAL A 23 12.66 0.94 1.09
C VAL A 23 14.02 0.27 1.15
N THR A 24 14.26 -0.53 2.19
CA THR A 24 15.41 -1.44 2.27
C THR A 24 14.89 -2.87 2.32
N PHE A 25 15.43 -3.76 1.48
CA PHE A 25 15.06 -5.17 1.48
C PHE A 25 15.96 -6.00 2.40
N GLY A 26 15.36 -6.94 3.11
CA GLY A 26 16.05 -7.95 3.91
C GLY A 26 16.97 -8.84 3.06
N ALA A 27 17.91 -9.52 3.73
CA ALA A 27 18.80 -10.46 3.08
C ALA A 27 17.99 -11.64 2.49
N GLY A 28 18.27 -12.01 1.24
CA GLY A 28 17.60 -13.16 0.60
C GLY A 28 16.25 -12.85 -0.07
N VAL A 29 15.71 -11.64 0.10
CA VAL A 29 14.45 -11.25 -0.52
C VAL A 29 14.62 -11.01 -2.03
N ASP A 30 13.69 -11.57 -2.82
CA ASP A 30 13.71 -11.55 -4.29
C ASP A 30 12.38 -11.03 -4.85
N PRO A 31 12.10 -9.71 -4.71
CA PRO A 31 10.86 -9.13 -5.23
C PRO A 31 10.83 -9.31 -6.74
N ALA A 32 9.74 -9.82 -7.30
CA ALA A 32 9.66 -10.03 -8.74
C ALA A 32 9.63 -8.70 -9.50
N GLY A 33 10.21 -8.69 -10.68
CA GLY A 33 10.25 -7.50 -11.52
C GLY A 33 11.51 -6.64 -11.31
N GLY A 34 11.64 -5.60 -12.12
CA GLY A 34 12.79 -4.70 -12.14
C GLY A 34 12.41 -3.35 -12.74
N ALA A 35 13.39 -2.48 -12.98
CA ALA A 35 13.14 -1.10 -13.46
C ALA A 35 12.27 -1.03 -14.74
N THR A 36 12.31 -2.07 -15.58
CA THR A 36 11.54 -2.16 -16.84
C THR A 36 10.33 -3.10 -16.76
N ASN A 37 10.13 -3.78 -15.62
CA ASN A 37 9.03 -4.70 -15.38
C ASN A 37 8.56 -4.56 -13.93
N ILE A 38 7.87 -3.46 -13.66
CA ILE A 38 7.48 -3.09 -12.30
C ILE A 38 6.28 -3.93 -11.87
N ARG A 39 6.47 -4.79 -10.87
CA ARG A 39 5.40 -5.67 -10.36
C ARG A 39 4.95 -5.31 -8.95
N ASN A 40 5.77 -4.52 -8.25
CA ASN A 40 5.59 -4.13 -6.87
C ASN A 40 5.43 -2.62 -6.75
N HIS A 41 4.51 -2.19 -5.89
CA HIS A 41 4.14 -0.78 -5.75
C HIS A 41 3.65 -0.51 -4.33
N LEU A 42 4.10 0.60 -3.76
CA LEU A 42 3.55 1.14 -2.53
C LEU A 42 2.52 2.21 -2.88
N GLY A 43 1.27 1.99 -2.47
CA GLY A 43 0.17 2.92 -2.70
C GLY A 43 -0.38 3.48 -1.40
N PHE A 44 -1.17 4.54 -1.55
CA PHE A 44 -1.92 5.17 -0.47
C PHE A 44 -3.37 5.36 -0.93
N TYR A 45 -4.31 5.29 -0.02
CA TYR A 45 -5.73 5.51 -0.29
C TYR A 45 -6.36 6.25 0.87
N PRO A 46 -7.36 7.11 0.61
CA PRO A 46 -8.09 7.77 1.67
C PRO A 46 -8.91 6.74 2.46
N VAL A 47 -9.02 6.97 3.76
CA VAL A 47 -9.89 6.19 4.66
C VAL A 47 -10.82 7.13 5.40
N SER A 48 -12.04 6.67 5.71
CA SER A 48 -13.06 7.45 6.40
C SER A 48 -12.75 7.62 7.89
N ASP A 49 -12.04 6.66 8.47
CA ASP A 49 -11.69 6.62 9.89
C ASP A 49 -10.40 5.82 10.15
N GLU A 50 -9.96 5.81 11.40
CA GLU A 50 -8.75 5.12 11.87
C GLU A 50 -8.85 3.59 11.77
N THR A 51 -10.06 3.05 11.53
CA THR A 51 -10.30 1.61 11.33
C THR A 51 -10.12 1.18 9.87
N GLY A 52 -9.93 2.14 8.95
CA GLY A 52 -9.59 1.87 7.56
C GLY A 52 -10.77 1.79 6.60
N GLY A 53 -11.96 2.21 7.02
CA GLY A 53 -13.13 2.20 6.13
C GLY A 53 -12.90 3.00 4.84
N VAL A 54 -13.46 2.54 3.71
CA VAL A 54 -13.42 3.28 2.44
C VAL A 54 -14.83 3.79 2.13
N ASP A 55 -14.95 5.12 2.04
CA ASP A 55 -16.14 5.80 1.52
C ASP A 55 -16.07 5.84 0.00
N THR A 56 -17.05 5.22 -0.65
CA THR A 56 -17.13 5.10 -2.11
C THR A 56 -18.14 6.06 -2.73
N ASN A 57 -19.00 6.67 -1.92
CA ASN A 57 -20.11 7.49 -2.39
C ASN A 57 -19.94 8.99 -2.03
N GLY A 58 -19.01 9.32 -1.14
CA GLY A 58 -18.65 10.68 -0.74
C GLY A 58 -19.50 11.27 0.39
N ASP A 59 -20.25 10.46 1.15
CA ASP A 59 -21.07 10.90 2.28
C ASP A 59 -20.28 11.00 3.60
N GLY A 60 -19.00 10.65 3.60
CA GLY A 60 -18.13 10.63 4.79
C GLY A 60 -18.30 9.37 5.64
N ILE A 61 -19.08 8.38 5.20
CA ILE A 61 -19.32 7.11 5.89
C ILE A 61 -18.63 5.98 5.12
N ALA A 62 -17.98 5.07 5.85
CA ALA A 62 -17.36 3.90 5.22
C ALA A 62 -18.42 2.96 4.63
N ASP A 63 -18.37 2.76 3.31
CA ASP A 63 -19.21 1.80 2.58
C ASP A 63 -18.66 0.37 2.67
N VAL A 64 -17.32 0.25 2.73
CA VAL A 64 -16.63 -1.04 2.91
C VAL A 64 -15.57 -0.94 3.99
N LYS A 65 -15.41 -2.00 4.77
CA LYS A 65 -14.49 -2.09 5.91
C LYS A 65 -13.47 -3.20 5.70
N PRO A 66 -12.28 -3.13 6.35
CA PRO A 66 -11.32 -4.22 6.29
C PRO A 66 -11.96 -5.56 6.70
N GLY A 67 -11.84 -6.56 5.83
CA GLY A 67 -12.48 -7.87 6.00
C GLY A 67 -13.66 -8.11 5.04
N ASP A 68 -14.26 -7.04 4.52
CA ASP A 68 -15.31 -7.18 3.52
C ASP A 68 -14.76 -7.75 2.20
N PRO A 69 -15.53 -8.59 1.48
CA PRO A 69 -15.07 -9.22 0.24
C PRO A 69 -14.52 -8.24 -0.81
N ASP A 70 -15.10 -7.04 -0.91
CA ASP A 70 -14.77 -6.02 -1.91
C ASP A 70 -13.77 -4.96 -1.42
N TYR A 71 -13.33 -5.03 -0.16
CA TYR A 71 -12.48 -4.00 0.44
C TYR A 71 -11.21 -3.71 -0.37
N ALA A 72 -10.48 -4.75 -0.77
CA ALA A 72 -9.23 -4.59 -1.48
C ALA A 72 -9.40 -3.97 -2.87
N ASN A 73 -10.54 -4.24 -3.53
CA ASN A 73 -10.89 -3.65 -4.81
C ASN A 73 -11.16 -2.15 -4.65
N LYS A 74 -11.97 -1.78 -3.66
CA LYS A 74 -12.29 -0.37 -3.39
C LYS A 74 -11.08 0.42 -2.95
N ALA A 75 -10.28 -0.10 -2.00
CA ALA A 75 -9.04 0.55 -1.59
C ALA A 75 -8.10 0.80 -2.79
N GLN A 76 -7.94 -0.18 -3.69
CA GLN A 76 -7.13 0.00 -4.89
C GLN A 76 -7.76 0.98 -5.89
N THR A 77 -9.08 0.97 -6.04
CA THR A 77 -9.82 1.84 -6.98
C THR A 77 -9.73 3.31 -6.57
N TYR A 78 -9.72 3.60 -5.27
CA TYR A 78 -9.66 4.95 -4.70
C TYR A 78 -8.23 5.35 -4.29
N ALA A 79 -7.23 4.52 -4.59
CA ALA A 79 -5.83 4.83 -4.32
C ALA A 79 -5.37 6.08 -5.07
N LEU A 80 -4.45 6.82 -4.45
CA LEU A 80 -3.80 7.97 -5.02
C LEU A 80 -2.92 7.57 -6.23
N PRO A 81 -2.77 8.46 -7.23
CA PRO A 81 -1.92 8.27 -8.41
C PRO A 81 -0.41 8.29 -8.09
N THR A 82 0.12 7.37 -7.29
CA THR A 82 1.54 7.35 -6.93
C THR A 82 2.37 6.45 -7.87
N LYS A 83 3.65 6.80 -8.06
CA LYS A 83 4.63 6.01 -8.83
C LYS A 83 5.76 5.47 -7.94
N LEU A 84 5.42 5.03 -6.72
CA LEU A 84 6.37 4.48 -5.75
C LEU A 84 6.62 3.01 -6.04
N TYR A 85 7.50 2.76 -7.00
CA TYR A 85 7.72 1.45 -7.58
C TYR A 85 8.94 0.77 -6.98
N LEU A 86 8.74 -0.45 -6.48
CA LEU A 86 9.81 -1.20 -5.84
C LEU A 86 10.53 -2.04 -6.89
N SER A 87 11.85 -1.96 -6.87
CA SER A 87 12.74 -2.75 -7.72
C SER A 87 13.81 -3.40 -6.86
N LYS A 88 14.25 -4.58 -7.24
CA LYS A 88 15.22 -5.33 -6.44
C LYS A 88 16.60 -4.66 -6.47
N GLN A 89 17.07 -4.19 -5.31
CA GLN A 89 18.49 -3.92 -5.02
C GLN A 89 18.82 -4.43 -3.60
N PRO A 90 19.28 -5.70 -3.45
CA PRO A 90 19.47 -6.29 -2.13
C PRO A 90 20.52 -5.52 -1.31
N GLY A 91 20.24 -5.30 -0.02
CA GLY A 91 21.18 -4.65 0.90
C GLY A 91 21.43 -3.15 0.65
N ARG A 92 20.65 -2.52 -0.24
CA ARG A 92 20.72 -1.08 -0.49
C ARG A 92 19.34 -0.45 -0.34
N GLU A 93 19.30 0.70 0.32
CA GLU A 93 18.12 1.54 0.34
C GLU A 93 17.78 2.01 -1.09
N GLN A 94 16.54 1.75 -1.50
CA GLN A 94 15.96 2.26 -2.73
C GLN A 94 15.05 3.45 -2.39
N TYR A 95 15.37 4.63 -2.91
CA TYR A 95 14.43 5.75 -2.93
C TYR A 95 13.29 5.47 -3.92
N LEU A 96 12.04 5.53 -3.44
CA LEU A 96 10.85 5.25 -4.23
C LEU A 96 10.25 6.52 -4.86
N GLY A 97 10.46 7.67 -4.23
CA GLY A 97 9.91 8.96 -4.66
C GLY A 97 9.18 9.69 -3.53
N GLU A 98 8.53 10.79 -3.91
CA GLU A 98 7.70 11.61 -3.05
C GLU A 98 6.22 11.16 -3.12
N VAL A 99 5.56 11.08 -1.98
CA VAL A 99 4.09 11.04 -1.86
C VAL A 99 3.58 12.45 -1.56
N ARG A 100 2.45 12.82 -2.16
CA ARG A 100 1.75 14.08 -1.93
C ARG A 100 0.34 13.78 -1.41
N LEU A 101 0.00 14.33 -0.25
CA LEU A 101 -1.22 14.03 0.47
C LEU A 101 -1.94 15.34 0.79
N SER A 102 -3.21 15.45 0.41
CA SER A 102 -4.02 16.62 0.73
C SER A 102 -4.41 16.61 2.21
N GLY A 103 -4.42 17.77 2.82
CA GLY A 103 -5.00 18.01 4.14
C GLY A 103 -6.50 17.76 4.16
N GLY A 104 -7.05 17.65 5.37
CA GLY A 104 -8.48 17.38 5.60
C GLY A 104 -8.87 15.89 5.50
N ALA A 105 -7.91 14.97 5.36
CA ALA A 105 -8.19 13.54 5.17
C ALA A 105 -7.30 12.63 6.02
N LEU A 106 -7.70 11.35 6.12
CA LEU A 106 -6.88 10.25 6.63
C LEU A 106 -6.41 9.40 5.44
N TYR A 107 -5.16 8.93 5.48
CA TYR A 107 -4.63 8.01 4.47
C TYR A 107 -4.03 6.76 5.10
N ALA A 108 -4.23 5.63 4.43
CA ALA A 108 -3.58 4.37 4.76
C ALA A 108 -2.68 3.90 3.60
N PRO A 109 -1.50 3.35 3.89
CA PRO A 109 -0.68 2.71 2.87
C PRO A 109 -1.17 1.29 2.58
N PHE A 110 -0.87 0.81 1.37
CA PHE A 110 -0.92 -0.60 1.00
C PHE A 110 0.29 -0.96 0.15
N LEU A 111 0.68 -2.23 0.20
CA LEU A 111 1.71 -2.78 -0.64
C LEU A 111 1.10 -3.75 -1.64
N ARG A 112 1.31 -3.50 -2.92
CA ARG A 112 1.20 -4.54 -3.94
C ARG A 112 2.55 -5.25 -4.02
N TYR A 113 2.61 -6.50 -3.58
CA TYR A 113 3.83 -7.31 -3.63
C TYR A 113 3.63 -8.65 -4.32
N ARG A 114 4.51 -8.95 -5.27
CA ARG A 114 4.59 -10.20 -6.02
C ARG A 114 5.98 -10.78 -5.84
N GLY A 115 6.06 -11.93 -5.19
CA GLY A 115 7.28 -12.70 -5.05
C GLY A 115 7.79 -13.27 -6.37
N LYS A 116 9.04 -13.74 -6.36
CA LYS A 116 9.83 -14.24 -7.49
C LYS A 116 9.08 -15.04 -8.56
N SER A 117 8.21 -15.96 -8.13
CA SER A 117 7.53 -16.93 -9.01
C SER A 117 6.24 -16.42 -9.64
N ALA A 118 5.89 -15.14 -9.47
CA ALA A 118 4.67 -14.59 -10.05
C ALA A 118 4.71 -14.66 -11.59
N PRO A 119 3.72 -15.28 -12.25
CA PRO A 119 3.68 -15.35 -13.71
C PRO A 119 3.66 -13.93 -14.30
N SER A 120 4.39 -13.73 -15.39
CA SER A 120 4.30 -12.51 -16.20
C SER A 120 2.91 -12.45 -16.81
N GLY A 121 2.02 -11.62 -16.27
CA GLY A 121 0.62 -11.64 -16.73
C GLY A 121 -0.33 -10.62 -16.12
N LEU A 122 0.16 -9.62 -15.39
CA LEU A 122 -0.58 -8.38 -15.18
C LEU A 122 0.35 -7.24 -15.58
N PRO A 123 -0.12 -6.20 -16.29
CA PRO A 123 0.75 -5.17 -16.82
C PRO A 123 1.63 -4.59 -15.72
N ALA A 124 2.91 -4.47 -16.02
CA ALA A 124 3.75 -3.52 -15.31
C ALA A 124 3.14 -2.14 -15.50
N GLY A 125 2.82 -1.47 -14.39
CA GLY A 125 2.14 -0.18 -14.42
C GLY A 125 0.68 -0.28 -14.84
N PHE A 126 -0.23 -0.39 -13.86
CA PHE A 126 -1.37 0.50 -13.95
C PHE A 126 -0.84 1.86 -13.47
N PRO A 127 -0.57 2.84 -14.34
CA PRO A 127 -0.52 4.21 -13.87
C PRO A 127 -1.88 4.47 -13.20
N PHE A 128 -1.90 4.93 -11.95
CA PHE A 128 -3.14 5.04 -11.18
C PHE A 128 -3.86 6.36 -11.47
N GLY A 129 -4.09 6.70 -12.73
CA GLY A 129 -4.86 7.91 -13.10
C GLY A 129 -6.37 7.72 -13.01
N ALA A 130 -7.16 8.80 -13.08
CA ALA A 130 -8.63 8.74 -13.08
C ALA A 130 -9.21 7.86 -14.21
N ASN A 131 -8.55 7.81 -15.36
CA ASN A 131 -8.92 6.92 -16.47
C ASN A 131 -8.64 5.45 -16.17
N ASP A 132 -7.70 5.16 -15.28
CA ASP A 132 -7.31 3.80 -14.90
C ASP A 132 -8.15 3.30 -13.72
N ARG A 133 -8.71 4.21 -12.92
CA ARG A 133 -9.81 3.91 -11.99
C ARG A 133 -11.02 3.33 -12.72
N GLN A 134 -11.50 3.99 -13.77
CA GLN A 134 -12.64 3.47 -14.56
C GLN A 134 -12.30 2.10 -15.18
N LYS A 135 -11.11 1.94 -15.76
CA LYS A 135 -10.66 0.64 -16.30
C LYS A 135 -10.58 -0.44 -15.21
N MET A 136 -10.18 -0.09 -13.99
CA MET A 136 -10.15 -1.03 -12.87
C MET A 136 -11.58 -1.43 -12.49
N GLU A 137 -12.49 -0.47 -12.35
CA GLU A 137 -13.90 -0.76 -12.09
C GLU A 137 -14.50 -1.66 -13.18
N ASP A 138 -14.21 -1.41 -14.45
CA ASP A 138 -14.69 -2.21 -15.57
C ASP A 138 -14.06 -3.62 -15.58
N PHE A 139 -12.76 -3.72 -15.30
CA PHE A 139 -12.04 -4.99 -15.17
C PHE A 139 -12.57 -5.86 -14.02
N LEU A 140 -12.94 -5.24 -12.90
CA LEU A 140 -13.54 -5.89 -11.75
C LEU A 140 -14.98 -6.32 -12.03
N LYS A 141 -15.79 -5.45 -12.66
CA LYS A 141 -17.16 -5.76 -13.12
C LYS A 141 -17.20 -6.95 -14.09
N ALA A 142 -16.15 -7.14 -14.89
CA ALA A 142 -16.01 -8.28 -15.80
C ALA A 142 -15.79 -9.65 -15.11
N GLY A 143 -15.84 -9.74 -13.78
CA GLY A 143 -15.75 -10.99 -13.02
C GLY A 143 -14.32 -11.38 -12.62
N SER A 144 -13.37 -10.46 -12.72
CA SER A 144 -11.99 -10.68 -12.31
C SER A 144 -11.89 -10.81 -10.79
N LYS A 145 -11.17 -11.83 -10.31
CA LYS A 145 -11.02 -12.14 -8.86
C LYS A 145 -10.24 -11.04 -8.12
N LYS A 146 -10.48 -10.92 -6.81
CA LYS A 146 -9.76 -10.05 -5.84
C LYS A 146 -8.26 -9.97 -6.19
N PRO A 147 -7.63 -8.78 -6.16
CA PRO A 147 -6.21 -8.60 -6.41
C PRO A 147 -5.38 -9.52 -5.50
N SER A 148 -4.87 -10.61 -6.08
CA SER A 148 -3.96 -11.52 -5.40
C SER A 148 -2.57 -10.87 -5.38
N SER A 149 -2.22 -10.16 -4.29
CA SER A 149 -0.91 -9.49 -4.03
C SER A 149 -1.04 -8.18 -3.23
N LEU A 150 -2.23 -7.80 -2.74
CA LEU A 150 -2.39 -6.58 -1.95
C LEU A 150 -2.32 -6.88 -0.46
N TYR A 151 -1.49 -6.10 0.24
CA TYR A 151 -1.24 -6.19 1.66
C TYR A 151 -1.48 -4.82 2.30
N PHE A 152 -2.26 -4.82 3.37
CA PHE A 152 -2.73 -3.64 4.08
C PHE A 152 -2.20 -3.65 5.51
N VAL A 153 -2.12 -2.47 6.12
CA VAL A 153 -1.87 -2.32 7.57
C VAL A 153 -2.99 -2.95 8.42
N PHE A 154 -4.18 -3.11 7.84
CA PHE A 154 -5.33 -3.76 8.47
C PHE A 154 -5.32 -5.27 8.22
N ALA A 155 -5.06 -6.05 9.28
CA ALA A 155 -4.96 -7.51 9.18
C ALA A 155 -6.20 -8.17 8.57
N ALA A 156 -7.41 -7.68 8.89
CA ALA A 156 -8.67 -8.22 8.36
C ALA A 156 -8.78 -8.13 6.83
N ALA A 157 -8.13 -7.15 6.18
CA ALA A 157 -8.13 -7.02 4.73
C ALA A 157 -7.20 -8.03 4.03
N ASN A 158 -6.25 -8.59 4.76
CA ASN A 158 -5.18 -9.44 4.24
C ASN A 158 -5.60 -10.92 4.13
N PRO A 159 -4.94 -11.70 3.27
CA PRO A 159 -5.15 -13.14 3.20
C PRO A 159 -5.05 -13.80 4.58
N LYS A 160 -6.07 -14.62 4.93
CA LYS A 160 -6.17 -15.32 6.21
C LYS A 160 -6.13 -14.42 7.45
N GLY A 161 -6.38 -13.11 7.32
CA GLY A 161 -6.38 -12.18 8.45
C GLY A 161 -4.98 -11.88 9.02
N MET A 162 -3.92 -12.11 8.25
CA MET A 162 -2.54 -11.99 8.74
C MET A 162 -2.02 -10.55 8.69
N LYS A 163 -1.15 -10.19 9.63
CA LYS A 163 -0.38 -8.93 9.57
C LYS A 163 0.83 -9.13 8.68
N HIS A 164 0.80 -8.55 7.48
CA HIS A 164 1.94 -8.47 6.57
C HIS A 164 2.70 -7.15 6.68
N LEU A 165 2.01 -6.08 7.10
CA LEU A 165 2.62 -4.78 7.37
C LEU A 165 2.46 -4.47 8.86
N VAL A 166 3.53 -3.99 9.50
CA VAL A 166 3.53 -3.56 10.90
C VAL A 166 4.18 -2.20 11.04
N ASN A 167 3.62 -1.37 11.92
CA ASN A 167 4.27 -0.13 12.34
C ASN A 167 5.42 -0.47 13.30
N LEU A 168 6.64 -0.08 12.93
CA LEU A 168 7.83 -0.25 13.75
C LEU A 168 8.16 1.00 14.59
N GLY A 169 7.34 2.05 14.49
CA GLY A 169 7.63 3.37 15.06
C GLY A 169 8.51 4.20 14.13
N ASN A 170 8.81 5.44 14.53
CA ASN A 170 9.71 6.35 13.80
C ASN A 170 9.38 6.48 12.29
N ASN A 171 8.10 6.47 11.93
CA ASN A 171 7.63 6.48 10.55
C ASN A 171 8.25 5.36 9.69
N GLN A 172 8.24 4.14 10.23
CA GLN A 172 8.70 2.95 9.53
C GLN A 172 7.60 1.87 9.47
N LEU A 173 7.47 1.23 8.30
CA LEU A 173 6.71 -0.02 8.15
C LEU A 173 7.66 -1.18 7.88
N GLY A 174 7.50 -2.25 8.66
CA GLY A 174 8.05 -3.56 8.34
C GLY A 174 7.07 -4.37 7.51
N PHE A 175 7.59 -5.12 6.53
CA PHE A 175 6.84 -6.04 5.68
C PHE A 175 7.36 -7.47 5.85
N GLU A 176 6.44 -8.42 5.76
CA GLU A 176 6.70 -9.85 5.77
C GLU A 176 5.92 -10.50 4.62
N GLU A 177 6.59 -11.18 3.69
CA GLU A 177 5.97 -11.91 2.59
C GLU A 177 5.18 -13.10 3.13
N THR A 178 5.74 -13.84 4.08
CA THR A 178 5.18 -15.12 4.56
C THR A 178 5.05 -15.15 6.09
N PRO A 179 4.11 -14.38 6.69
CA PRO A 179 3.89 -14.36 8.12
C PRO A 179 3.18 -15.66 8.54
N LEU A 180 3.91 -16.76 8.75
CA LEU A 180 3.34 -18.01 9.24
C LEU A 180 3.22 -17.99 10.78
N LYS A 181 2.26 -18.74 11.31
CA LYS A 181 2.06 -18.89 12.77
C LYS A 181 2.94 -20.05 13.25
N GLY A 182 3.92 -19.78 14.11
CA GLY A 182 4.76 -20.82 14.73
C GLY A 182 6.06 -21.16 14.01
N LEU A 183 6.50 -20.36 13.02
CA LEU A 183 7.86 -20.38 12.49
C LEU A 183 8.62 -19.14 12.96
N ALA A 184 9.95 -19.23 12.98
CA ALA A 184 10.84 -18.41 13.80
C ALA A 184 11.03 -16.95 13.37
N GLU A 185 10.50 -16.51 12.22
CA GLU A 185 10.78 -15.17 11.70
C GLU A 185 9.45 -14.44 11.48
N ARG A 186 9.18 -13.54 12.43
CA ARG A 186 8.19 -12.44 12.35
C ARG A 186 8.93 -11.17 12.74
N ASP A 187 10.11 -11.03 12.18
CA ASP A 187 10.99 -9.87 12.29
C ASP A 187 10.50 -8.73 11.38
N TYR A 188 9.69 -9.03 10.36
CA TYR A 188 9.13 -8.03 9.44
C TYR A 188 10.21 -7.23 8.72
N ASP A 189 11.34 -7.88 8.43
CA ASP A 189 12.50 -7.28 7.80
C ASP A 189 12.65 -7.65 6.32
N ASP A 190 11.69 -8.39 5.74
CA ASP A 190 11.67 -8.66 4.30
C ASP A 190 11.70 -7.35 3.50
N ALA A 191 10.96 -6.33 3.95
CA ALA A 191 11.16 -4.96 3.50
C ALA A 191 10.85 -3.94 4.61
N LEU A 192 11.73 -2.96 4.77
CA LEU A 192 11.58 -1.83 5.67
C LEU A 192 11.33 -0.56 4.86
N PHE A 193 10.13 0.01 4.98
CA PHE A 193 9.75 1.28 4.36
C PHE A 193 9.95 2.42 5.34
N ASN A 194 10.67 3.46 4.94
CA ASN A 194 10.84 4.68 5.72
C ASN A 194 10.07 5.82 5.08
N PHE A 195 9.43 6.64 5.92
CA PHE A 195 8.65 7.80 5.50
C PHE A 195 9.20 9.05 6.18
N ASN A 196 9.58 10.03 5.39
CA ASN A 196 10.05 11.33 5.88
C ASN A 196 9.10 12.43 5.39
N PHE A 197 8.12 12.78 6.22
CA PHE A 197 7.15 13.83 5.90
C PHE A 197 7.75 15.22 6.15
N VAL A 198 7.61 16.09 5.17
CA VAL A 198 7.92 17.52 5.27
C VAL A 198 6.60 18.27 5.18
N ALA A 199 6.25 18.99 6.26
CA ALA A 199 5.13 19.92 6.23
C ALA A 199 5.65 21.28 5.73
N TYR A 200 5.00 21.85 4.71
CA TYR A 200 5.26 23.22 4.23
C TYR A 200 4.26 24.20 4.85
#